data_AF-A0A956XTG8-F1
#
_entry.id   AF-A0A956XTG8-F1
#
_cell.length_a   1.000
_cell.length_b   1.000
_cell.length_c   1.000
_cell.angle_alpha   90.00
_cell.angle_beta   90.00
_cell.angle_gamma   90.00
#
_symmetry.space_group_name_H-M   'P 1'
#
loop_
_entity.id
_entity.type
_entity.pdbx_description
1 polymer ?
#
loop_
_entity_poly.entity_id
_entity_poly.type
_entity_poly.pdbx_seq_one_letter_code
_entity_poly.pdbx_strand_id
1 'polypeptide(L)' 'MPNFYVNNGQFWLNDQPLLIQAGEFHYFRTPKDQWAHRLGLLKQAGFNAVAAYIP' A
#
# COMPACT_ATOMS: atom_id res chain seq x y z
N MET A 1 -16.38 11.14 1.18
CA MET A 1 -15.17 10.54 0.57
C MET A 1 -14.10 10.47 1.63
N PRO A 2 -13.26 9.43 1.67
CA PRO A 2 -12.13 9.39 2.60
C PRO A 2 -11.18 10.57 2.31
N ASN A 3 -10.73 11.25 3.36
CA ASN A 3 -9.81 12.39 3.28
C ASN A 3 -8.39 11.93 3.58
N PHE A 4 -7.44 12.18 2.68
CA PHE A 4 -6.04 11.82 2.83
C PHE A 4 -5.15 13.04 2.58
N TYR A 5 -4.36 13.44 3.57
CA TYR A 5 -3.60 14.69 3.54
C TYR A 5 -2.32 14.59 4.37
N VAL A 6 -1.42 15.57 4.17
CA VAL A 6 -0.19 15.72 4.95
C VAL A 6 -0.38 16.88 5.91
N ASN A 7 -0.06 16.68 7.18
CA ASN A 7 -0.07 17.71 8.21
C ASN A 7 1.07 17.45 9.20
N ASN A 8 1.85 18.50 9.51
CA ASN A 8 2.98 18.44 10.45
C ASN A 8 3.94 17.26 10.20
N GLY A 9 4.25 16.98 8.93
CA GLY A 9 5.19 15.91 8.54
C GLY A 9 4.64 14.48 8.65
N GLN A 10 3.34 14.31 8.89
CA GLN A 10 2.67 13.01 8.96
C GLN A 10 1.58 12.90 7.89
N PHE A 11 1.32 11.68 7.42
CA PHE A 11 0.13 11.38 6.65
C PHE A 11 -1.07 11.20 7.57
N TRP A 12 -2.24 11.61 7.10
CA TRP A 12 -3.50 11.51 7.81
C TRP A 12 -4.55 10.87 6.92
N LEU A 13 -5.35 9.97 7.47
CA LEU A 13 -6.50 9.36 6.82
C LEU A 13 -7.72 9.51 7.72
N ASN A 14 -8.74 10.25 7.28
CA ASN A 14 -9.95 10.54 8.04
C ASN A 14 -9.66 11.05 9.46
N ASP A 15 -8.84 12.11 9.54
CA ASP A 15 -8.45 12.77 10.79
C ASP A 15 -7.73 11.87 11.80
N GLN A 16 -7.16 10.75 11.33
CA GLN A 16 -6.26 9.89 12.10
C GLN A 16 -4.87 9.88 11.49
N PRO A 17 -3.79 10.07 12.29
CA PRO A 17 -2.44 9.96 11.79
C PRO A 17 -2.16 8.52 11.33
N LEU A 18 -1.54 8.39 10.16
CA LEU A 18 -1.27 7.11 9.51
C LEU A 18 0.23 7.00 9.18
N LEU A 19 0.90 6.01 9.75
CA LEU A 19 2.20 5.57 9.26
C LEU A 19 1.99 4.67 8.05
N ILE A 20 2.47 5.09 6.88
CA ILE A 20 2.41 4.28 5.67
C ILE A 20 3.58 3.30 5.68
N GLN A 21 3.26 2.00 5.71
CA GLN A 21 4.21 0.93 5.47
C GLN A 21 3.83 0.29 4.14
N ALA A 22 4.54 0.69 3.09
CA ALA A 22 4.29 0.23 1.73
C ALA A 22 5.25 -0.89 1.32
N GLY A 23 4.74 -1.92 0.65
CA GLY A 23 5.54 -2.90 -0.07
C GLY A 23 5.53 -2.61 -1.57
N GLU A 24 6.68 -2.71 -2.23
CA GLU A 24 6.76 -2.58 -3.70
C GLU A 24 6.27 -3.88 -4.37
N PHE A 25 5.34 -3.77 -5.31
CA PHE A 25 4.82 -4.90 -6.09
C PHE A 25 4.63 -4.53 -7.56
N HIS A 26 5.56 -4.98 -8.39
CA HIS A 26 5.46 -4.85 -9.85
C HIS A 26 4.50 -5.91 -10.43
N TYR A 27 3.21 -5.59 -10.52
CA TYR A 27 2.18 -6.49 -11.04
C TYR A 27 2.50 -7.02 -12.45
N PHE A 28 3.11 -6.18 -13.29
CA PHE A 28 3.50 -6.51 -14.67
C PHE A 28 4.67 -7.50 -14.77
N ARG A 29 5.37 -7.78 -13.66
CA ARG A 29 6.45 -8.78 -13.57
C ARG A 29 6.01 -10.08 -12.88
N THR A 30 4.74 -10.18 -12.50
CA THR A 30 4.21 -11.33 -11.74
C THR A 30 3.01 -11.93 -12.47
N PRO A 31 2.94 -13.27 -12.66
CA PRO A 31 1.75 -13.94 -13.19
C PRO A 31 0.48 -13.52 -12.44
N LYS A 32 -0.61 -13.23 -13.18
CA LYS A 32 -1.85 -12.67 -12.63
C LYS A 32 -2.49 -13.54 -11.54
N ASP A 33 -2.42 -14.86 -11.72
CA ASP A 33 -2.90 -15.86 -10.76
C ASP A 33 -2.15 -15.84 -9.43
N GLN A 34 -0.93 -15.30 -9.38
CA GLN A 34 -0.15 -15.17 -8.15
C GLN A 34 -0.43 -13.88 -7.37
N TRP A 35 -1.10 -12.88 -7.95
CA TRP A 35 -1.24 -11.56 -7.33
C TRP A 35 -1.90 -11.62 -5.95
N ALA A 36 -3.02 -12.35 -5.83
CA ALA A 36 -3.73 -12.50 -4.56
C ALA A 36 -2.84 -13.10 -3.47
N HIS A 37 -2.04 -14.11 -3.81
CA HIS A 37 -1.10 -14.72 -2.87
C HIS A 37 -0.01 -13.73 -2.44
N ARG A 38 0.62 -13.02 -3.38
CA ARG A 38 1.70 -12.04 -3.10
C ARG A 38 1.20 -10.86 -2.25
N LEU A 39 0.05 -10.31 -2.59
CA LEU A 39 -0.60 -9.23 -1.81
C LEU A 39 -1.02 -9.73 -0.43
N GLY A 40 -1.45 -10.99 -0.31
CA GLY A 40 -1.72 -11.64 0.96
C GLY A 40 -0.51 -11.71 1.88
N LEU A 41 0.67 -12.04 1.34
CA LEU A 41 1.92 -12.06 2.10
C LEU A 41 2.31 -10.66 2.62
N LEU A 42 2.14 -9.61 1.79
CA LEU A 42 2.37 -8.22 2.24
C LEU A 42 1.43 -7.86 3.40
N LYS A 43 0.14 -8.18 3.29
CA LYS A 43 -0.83 -7.93 4.36
C LYS A 43 -0.47 -8.69 5.64
N GLN A 44 -0.08 -9.96 5.53
CA GLN A 44 0.33 -10.78 6.69
C GLN A 44 1.59 -10.24 7.37
N ALA A 45 2.50 -9.62 6.61
CA ALA A 45 3.69 -8.97 7.14
C ALA A 45 3.42 -7.58 7.76
N GLY A 46 2.16 -7.11 7.76
CA GLY A 46 1.77 -5.85 8.41
C GLY A 46 1.80 -4.61 7.51
N PHE A 47 2.05 -4.77 6.20
CA PHE A 47 1.98 -3.65 5.27
C PHE A 47 0.53 -3.18 5.09
N ASN A 48 0.36 -1.87 4.95
CA ASN A 48 -0.94 -1.22 4.78
C ASN A 48 -1.11 -0.51 3.43
N ALA A 49 -0.05 -0.48 2.62
CA ALA A 49 -0.06 0.08 1.28
C ALA A 49 0.78 -0.77 0.32
N VAL A 50 0.52 -0.59 -0.98
CA VAL A 50 1.32 -1.19 -2.05
C VAL A 50 1.75 -0.07 -3.00
N ALA A 51 3.04 -0.02 -3.30
CA ALA A 51 3.58 0.81 -4.35
C ALA A 51 3.79 -0.04 -5.61
N ALA A 52 3.48 0.54 -6.77
CA ALA A 52 3.67 -0.11 -8.06
C ALA A 52 3.87 0.93 -9.17
N TYR A 53 4.85 0.71 -10.02
CA TYR A 53 4.96 1.43 -11.29
C TYR A 53 3.99 0.91 -12.35
N ILE A 54 3.63 1.80 -13.28
CA ILE A 54 2.97 1.46 -14.54
C ILE A 54 4.03 1.67 -15.64
N PRO A 55 4.51 0.60 -16.29
CA PRO A 55 5.49 0.70 -17.37
C PRO A 55 4.88 1.28 -18.66
#